data_AF-K7KL68-F1
#
_entry.id   AF-K7KL68-F1
#
_cell.length_a   1.000
_cell.length_b   1.000
_cell.length_c   1.000
_cell.angle_alpha   90.00
_cell.angle_beta   90.00
_cell.angle_gamma   90.00
#
_symmetry.space_group_name_H-M   'P 1'
#
loop_
_entity.id
_entity.type
_entity.pdbx_description
1 polymer ?
#
loop_
_entity_poly.entity_id
_entity_poly.type
_entity_poly.pdbx_seq_one_letter_code
_entity_poly.pdbx_strand_id
1 'polypeptide(L)'
;MEEEQSVNGTMSGSKTTQELAMEGQEYLEETIENAFQILSSMNDELCNPVLWSTSPSTSPNADATSDNSNHHADASAASAAAGGALEEARARYKKAVTALRTILTAIPTSQKEKTFDAGSAASPADEAEIDKLEERASSLRRELANKNLHLKTLIDQLRDLITDISTWQSPFST
;
A
#
# COMPACT_ATOMS: atom_id res chain seq x y z
N MET A 1 23.20 51.79 -2.64
CA MET A 1 21.87 51.15 -2.48
C MET A 1 21.56 50.63 -3.87
N GLU A 2 21.52 49.34 -4.12
CA GLU A 2 20.89 48.28 -3.33
C GLU A 2 21.77 47.03 -3.27
N GLU A 3 21.96 46.52 -2.05
CA GLU A 3 21.99 45.07 -1.82
C GLU A 3 20.56 44.59 -2.03
N GLU A 4 20.32 43.62 -2.89
CA GLU A 4 19.24 42.65 -2.62
C GLU A 4 19.75 41.25 -2.91
N GLN A 5 19.85 40.53 -1.80
CA GLN A 5 20.00 39.10 -1.64
C GLN A 5 19.30 38.31 -2.75
N SER A 6 20.08 37.44 -3.41
CA SER A 6 19.55 36.23 -4.05
C SER A 6 18.76 35.46 -3.01
N VAL A 7 17.44 35.71 -2.97
CA VAL A 7 16.51 34.92 -2.20
C VAL A 7 16.62 33.50 -2.74
N ASN A 8 17.08 32.59 -1.88
CA ASN A 8 16.87 31.17 -2.06
C ASN A 8 15.35 30.97 -2.11
N GLY A 9 14.79 31.06 -3.32
CA GLY A 9 13.42 30.68 -3.62
C GLY A 9 13.32 29.17 -3.43
N THR A 10 13.07 28.78 -2.20
CA THR A 10 12.81 27.41 -1.76
C THR A 10 11.72 26.81 -2.65
N MET A 11 12.12 25.96 -3.60
CA MET A 11 11.34 24.83 -4.11
C MET A 11 9.88 25.12 -4.51
N SER A 12 9.61 26.21 -5.23
CA SER A 12 8.37 26.33 -6.03
C SER A 12 8.58 25.73 -7.43
N GLY A 13 9.33 24.63 -7.49
CA GLY A 13 9.44 23.81 -8.68
C GLY A 13 8.05 23.27 -8.99
N SER A 14 7.54 23.58 -10.18
CA SER A 14 6.35 22.97 -10.75
C SER A 14 6.46 21.45 -10.60
N LYS A 15 5.77 20.89 -9.60
CA LYS A 15 5.80 19.46 -9.29
C LYS A 15 5.51 18.69 -10.58
N THR A 16 6.42 17.81 -11.00
CA THR A 16 6.23 17.11 -12.28
C THR A 16 4.98 16.23 -12.20
N THR A 17 4.33 15.96 -13.33
CA THR A 17 3.14 15.08 -13.37
C THR A 17 3.42 13.72 -12.71
N GLN A 18 4.65 13.20 -12.80
CA GLN A 18 5.05 11.98 -12.12
C GLN A 18 5.08 12.13 -10.60
N GLU A 19 5.59 13.24 -10.07
CA GLU A 19 5.61 13.53 -8.62
C GLU A 19 4.19 13.71 -8.08
N LEU A 20 3.30 14.37 -8.84
CA LEU A 20 1.89 14.47 -8.50
C LEU A 20 1.20 13.10 -8.51
N ALA A 21 1.55 12.22 -9.45
CA ALA A 21 1.00 10.88 -9.51
C ALA A 21 1.46 10.02 -8.31
N MET A 22 2.74 10.09 -7.94
CA MET A 22 3.28 9.39 -6.76
C MET A 22 2.66 9.90 -5.46
N GLU A 23 2.54 11.22 -5.30
CA GLU A 23 1.88 11.82 -4.14
C GLU A 23 0.37 11.50 -4.11
N GLY A 24 -0.27 11.48 -5.29
CA GLY A 24 -1.66 11.05 -5.41
C GLY A 24 -1.86 9.59 -5.00
N GLN A 25 -0.89 8.71 -5.30
CA GLN A 25 -0.89 7.34 -4.83
C GLN A 25 -0.76 7.27 -3.30
N GLU A 26 0.16 8.04 -2.72
CA GLU A 26 0.34 8.11 -1.26
C GLU A 26 -0.96 8.54 -0.55
N TYR A 27 -1.64 9.59 -1.01
CA TYR A 27 -2.91 10.02 -0.42
C TYR A 27 -4.05 9.02 -0.66
N LEU A 28 -4.02 8.25 -1.74
CA LEU A 28 -4.98 7.16 -1.95
C LEU A 28 -4.78 6.07 -0.90
N GLU A 29 -3.54 5.66 -0.65
CA GLU A 29 -3.19 4.69 0.39
C GLU A 29 -3.59 5.22 1.78
N GLU A 30 -3.28 6.48 2.10
CA GLU A 30 -3.68 7.13 3.36
C GLU A 30 -5.21 7.21 3.51
N THR A 31 -5.92 7.47 2.41
CA THR A 31 -7.40 7.50 2.38
C THR A 31 -7.97 6.12 2.70
N ILE A 32 -7.39 5.06 2.13
CA ILE A 32 -7.80 3.68 2.36
C ILE A 32 -7.53 3.29 3.82
N GLU A 33 -6.33 3.57 4.33
CA GLU A 33 -5.95 3.25 5.72
C GLU A 33 -6.85 3.94 6.73
N ASN A 34 -7.10 5.25 6.55
CA ASN A 34 -8.01 5.99 7.43
C ASN A 34 -9.45 5.47 7.33
N ALA A 35 -9.91 5.03 6.14
CA ALA A 35 -11.22 4.41 6.00
C ALA A 35 -11.31 3.08 6.76
N PHE A 36 -10.27 2.24 6.68
CA PHE A 36 -10.17 1.02 7.49
C PHE A 36 -10.18 1.33 8.98
N GLN A 37 -9.45 2.36 9.43
CA GLN A 37 -9.44 2.75 10.84
C GLN A 37 -10.84 3.15 11.33
N ILE A 38 -11.61 3.91 10.52
CA ILE A 38 -13.02 4.25 10.82
C ILE A 38 -13.86 2.98 10.97
N LEU A 39 -13.75 2.06 10.02
CA LEU A 39 -14.52 0.82 10.04
C LEU A 39 -14.14 -0.06 11.23
N SER A 40 -12.86 -0.17 11.57
CA SER A 40 -12.37 -0.89 12.73
C SER A 40 -12.85 -0.28 14.03
N SER A 41 -12.77 1.05 14.19
CA SER A 41 -13.30 1.74 15.38
C SER A 41 -14.81 1.57 15.52
N MET A 42 -15.57 1.70 14.43
CA MET A 42 -17.01 1.42 14.44
C MET A 42 -17.29 -0.05 14.78
N ASN A 43 -16.49 -0.99 14.27
CA ASN A 43 -16.62 -2.40 14.59
C ASN A 43 -16.35 -2.68 16.07
N ASP A 44 -15.33 -2.06 16.68
CA ASP A 44 -15.02 -2.23 18.10
C ASP A 44 -16.14 -1.70 18.99
N GLU A 45 -16.72 -0.55 18.65
CA GLU A 45 -17.92 -0.02 19.31
C GLU A 45 -19.12 -0.95 19.13
N LEU A 46 -19.32 -1.44 17.91
CA LEU A 46 -20.39 -2.36 17.55
C LEU A 46 -20.11 -3.82 17.87
N CYS A 47 -19.02 -4.16 18.54
CA CYS A 47 -18.74 -5.51 19.02
C CYS A 47 -18.61 -5.55 20.54
N ASN A 48 -18.64 -4.40 21.21
CA ASN A 48 -18.50 -4.33 22.66
C ASN A 48 -19.86 -4.58 23.36
N PRO A 49 -20.08 -5.75 23.99
CA PRO A 49 -21.36 -6.07 24.62
C PRO A 49 -21.71 -5.15 25.79
N VAL A 50 -20.72 -4.51 26.42
CA VAL A 50 -20.93 -3.57 27.51
C VAL A 50 -21.76 -2.36 27.06
N LEU A 51 -21.59 -1.92 25.80
CA LEU A 51 -22.30 -0.76 25.26
C LEU A 51 -23.79 -1.01 25.00
N TRP A 52 -24.22 -2.26 24.86
CA TRP A 52 -25.65 -2.61 24.73
C TRP A 52 -26.22 -3.32 25.96
N SER A 53 -25.39 -3.65 26.94
CA SER A 53 -25.85 -4.19 28.21
C SER A 53 -26.55 -3.07 28.97
N THR A 54 -27.86 -2.94 28.75
CA THR A 54 -28.71 -2.16 29.64
C THR A 54 -28.66 -2.87 30.99
N SER A 55 -27.96 -2.30 31.96
CA SER A 55 -27.99 -2.82 33.32
C SER A 55 -29.47 -2.91 33.72
N PRO A 56 -30.02 -4.10 33.97
CA PRO A 56 -31.40 -4.18 34.41
C PRO A 56 -31.43 -3.46 35.73
N SER A 57 -32.09 -2.30 35.77
CA SER A 57 -32.54 -1.69 37.01
C SER A 57 -33.41 -2.76 37.68
N THR A 58 -32.78 -3.59 38.48
CA THR A 58 -33.42 -4.62 39.26
C THR A 58 -34.29 -3.84 40.21
N SER A 59 -35.59 -3.87 39.94
CA SER A 59 -36.60 -3.67 40.96
C SER A 59 -36.70 -5.02 41.68
N PRO A 60 -36.22 -5.17 42.92
CA PRO A 60 -36.85 -6.12 43.81
C PRO A 60 -37.75 -5.33 44.75
N ASN A 61 -38.99 -5.80 44.88
CA ASN A 61 -39.91 -5.43 45.93
C ASN A 61 -39.22 -5.22 47.28
N ALA A 62 -39.42 -4.06 47.90
CA ALA A 62 -39.75 -3.88 49.31
C ALA A 62 -39.45 -2.43 49.72
N ASP A 63 -40.51 -1.73 50.07
CA ASP A 63 -40.63 -0.88 51.24
C ASP A 63 -39.55 0.18 51.58
N ALA A 64 -40.06 1.40 51.73
CA ALA A 64 -39.56 2.50 52.56
C ALA A 64 -38.12 3.02 52.39
N THR A 65 -38.06 4.22 51.79
CA THR A 65 -37.24 5.35 52.26
C THR A 65 -35.76 5.09 52.53
N SER A 66 -34.90 5.34 51.54
CA SER A 66 -33.56 5.91 51.74
C SER A 66 -33.06 6.53 50.44
N ASP A 67 -32.34 7.63 50.59
CA ASP A 67 -31.98 8.62 49.59
C ASP A 67 -31.47 8.08 48.24
N ASN A 68 -32.06 8.67 47.21
CA ASN A 68 -31.69 8.61 45.81
C ASN A 68 -30.30 9.25 45.60
N SER A 69 -29.24 8.44 45.63
CA SER A 69 -27.93 8.81 45.08
C SER A 69 -27.45 7.74 44.10
N ASN A 70 -28.24 7.52 43.05
CA ASN A 70 -27.78 6.84 41.85
C ASN A 70 -26.94 7.82 41.03
N HIS A 71 -25.67 7.97 41.39
CA HIS A 71 -24.65 8.54 40.51
C HIS A 71 -24.34 7.55 39.37
N HIS A 72 -25.28 7.42 38.45
CA HIS A 72 -25.08 6.72 37.18
C HIS A 72 -24.45 7.71 36.18
N ALA A 73 -23.22 8.14 36.45
CA ALA A 73 -22.49 9.11 35.63
C ALA A 73 -21.13 8.59 35.14
N ASP A 74 -20.91 7.27 35.15
CA ASP A 74 -19.67 6.66 34.64
C ASP A 74 -19.90 5.76 33.40
N ALA A 75 -20.82 6.18 32.53
CA ALA A 75 -20.92 5.64 31.17
C ALA A 75 -20.46 6.66 30.11
N SER A 76 -20.28 7.93 30.49
CA SER A 76 -19.86 8.99 29.57
C SER A 76 -18.34 9.08 29.39
N ALA A 77 -17.54 8.63 30.37
CA ALA A 77 -16.08 8.69 30.25
C ALA A 77 -15.54 7.66 29.23
N ALA A 78 -16.11 6.45 29.22
CA ALA A 78 -15.72 5.41 28.27
C ALA A 78 -16.13 5.75 26.82
N SER A 79 -17.30 6.38 26.62
CA SER A 79 -17.71 6.80 25.27
C SER A 79 -16.94 8.02 24.76
N ALA A 80 -16.52 8.93 25.65
CA ALA A 80 -15.73 10.10 25.25
C ALA A 80 -14.31 9.72 24.76
N ALA A 81 -13.68 8.70 25.36
CA ALA A 81 -12.38 8.21 24.91
C ALA A 81 -12.48 7.42 23.59
N ALA A 82 -13.51 6.59 23.42
CA ALA A 82 -13.74 5.83 22.18
C ALA A 82 -14.13 6.75 21.00
N GLY A 83 -15.02 7.73 21.25
CA GLY A 83 -15.37 8.77 20.29
C GLY A 83 -14.24 9.76 20.02
N GLY A 84 -13.11 9.69 20.73
CA GLY A 84 -11.91 10.43 20.31
C GLY A 84 -11.31 9.82 19.04
N ALA A 85 -11.11 8.50 19.05
CA ALA A 85 -10.41 7.79 17.98
C ALA A 85 -11.22 7.75 16.68
N LEU A 86 -12.53 7.52 16.76
CA LEU A 86 -13.42 7.50 15.59
C LEU A 86 -13.47 8.88 14.90
N GLU A 87 -13.65 9.95 15.67
CA GLU A 87 -13.71 11.32 15.20
C GLU A 87 -12.36 11.75 14.59
N GLU A 88 -11.26 11.32 15.18
CA GLU A 88 -9.92 11.59 14.68
C GLU A 88 -9.66 10.84 13.36
N ALA A 89 -10.06 9.57 13.25
CA ALA A 89 -9.97 8.80 12.00
C ALA A 89 -10.82 9.44 10.88
N ARG A 90 -12.02 9.92 11.21
CA ARG A 90 -12.86 10.70 10.28
C ARG A 90 -12.21 12.00 9.83
N ALA A 91 -11.56 12.72 10.74
CA ALA A 91 -10.84 13.95 10.42
C ALA A 91 -9.65 13.69 9.48
N ARG A 92 -8.85 12.65 9.74
CA ARG A 92 -7.73 12.24 8.87
C ARG A 92 -8.21 11.78 7.50
N TYR A 93 -9.24 10.93 7.45
CA TYR A 93 -9.86 10.50 6.19
C TYR A 93 -10.30 11.70 5.34
N LYS A 94 -11.00 12.66 5.94
CA LYS A 94 -11.44 13.87 5.23
C LYS A 94 -10.26 14.70 4.71
N LYS A 95 -9.18 14.82 5.50
CA LYS A 95 -7.96 15.52 5.10
C LYS A 95 -7.29 14.82 3.91
N ALA A 96 -7.08 13.51 3.99
CA ALA A 96 -6.48 12.71 2.92
C ALA A 96 -7.30 12.78 1.62
N VAL A 97 -8.63 12.66 1.70
CA VAL A 97 -9.54 12.82 0.54
C VAL A 97 -9.44 14.22 -0.07
N THR A 98 -9.31 15.26 0.74
CA THR A 98 -9.18 16.63 0.25
C THR A 98 -7.84 16.84 -0.48
N ALA A 99 -6.76 16.29 0.07
CA ALA A 99 -5.44 16.31 -0.57
C ALA A 99 -5.44 15.52 -1.89
N LEU A 100 -5.99 14.31 -1.89
CA LEU A 100 -6.16 13.48 -3.08
C LEU A 100 -6.95 14.21 -4.18
N ARG A 101 -8.08 14.84 -3.83
CA ARG A 101 -8.86 15.65 -4.79
C ARG A 101 -8.05 16.81 -5.35
N THR A 102 -7.27 17.48 -4.51
CA THR A 102 -6.41 18.61 -4.94
C THR A 102 -5.39 18.15 -5.99
N ILE A 103 -4.75 17.00 -5.79
CA ILE A 103 -3.82 16.43 -6.76
C ILE A 103 -4.52 15.98 -8.03
N LEU A 104 -5.67 15.30 -7.92
CA LEU A 104 -6.44 14.89 -9.09
C LEU A 104 -6.86 16.09 -9.95
N THR A 105 -7.14 17.25 -9.33
CA THR A 105 -7.40 18.50 -10.06
C THR A 105 -6.14 19.15 -10.64
N ALA A 106 -4.98 18.94 -9.99
CA ALA A 106 -3.70 19.49 -10.44
C ALA A 106 -3.13 18.71 -11.64
N ILE A 107 -3.30 17.39 -11.70
CA ILE A 107 -2.76 16.54 -12.78
C ILE A 107 -3.14 17.05 -14.19
N PRO A 108 -4.42 17.35 -14.52
CA PRO A 108 -4.78 17.92 -15.81
C PRO A 108 -4.15 19.30 -16.06
N THR A 109 -4.02 20.13 -15.03
CA THR A 109 -3.41 21.46 -15.16
C THR A 109 -1.91 21.39 -15.42
N SER A 110 -1.21 20.43 -14.81
CA SER A 110 0.20 20.17 -15.07
C SER A 110 0.45 19.64 -16.49
N GLN A 111 -0.52 18.93 -17.08
CA GLN A 111 -0.45 18.54 -18.50
C GLN A 111 -0.66 19.74 -19.44
N LYS A 112 -1.44 20.75 -19.04
CA LYS A 112 -1.66 21.97 -19.83
C LYS A 112 -0.44 22.89 -19.82
N GLU A 113 0.25 23.04 -18.69
CA GLU A 113 1.56 23.72 -18.66
C GLU A 113 2.62 22.95 -19.45
N LYS A 114 2.55 21.61 -19.47
CA LYS A 114 3.38 20.75 -20.32
C LYS A 114 2.93 20.67 -21.78
N THR A 115 1.86 21.35 -22.21
CA THR A 115 1.51 21.43 -23.63
C THR A 115 2.45 22.38 -24.40
N PHE A 116 3.25 23.20 -23.70
CA PHE A 116 4.38 23.89 -24.33
C PHE A 116 5.68 23.06 -24.33
N ASP A 117 5.65 21.85 -23.76
CA ASP A 117 6.75 20.88 -23.84
C ASP A 117 6.17 19.45 -23.86
N ALA A 118 5.33 19.21 -24.87
CA ALA A 118 4.69 17.92 -25.17
C ALA A 118 5.70 16.90 -25.73
N GLY A 119 6.85 16.76 -25.04
CA GLY A 119 7.98 15.91 -25.41
C GLY A 119 8.61 15.25 -24.18
N SER A 120 7.79 14.63 -23.33
CA SER A 120 8.28 13.73 -22.27
C SER A 120 7.09 12.85 -21.81
N ALA A 121 6.59 11.80 -22.48
CA ALA A 121 7.18 10.84 -23.44
C ALA A 121 8.57 10.39 -22.98
N ALA A 122 8.64 9.38 -22.10
CA ALA A 122 9.85 8.71 -21.60
C ALA A 122 11.11 9.56 -21.76
N SER A 123 11.58 10.19 -20.67
CA SER A 123 12.85 10.93 -20.72
C SER A 123 13.87 10.09 -21.48
N PRO A 124 14.66 10.64 -22.42
CA PRO A 124 15.59 9.83 -23.20
C PRO A 124 16.55 8.99 -22.33
N ALA A 125 16.73 9.38 -21.06
CA ALA A 125 17.41 8.59 -20.04
C ALA A 125 16.61 7.35 -19.57
N ASP A 126 15.30 7.49 -19.34
CA ASP A 126 14.40 6.40 -18.95
C ASP A 126 14.20 5.41 -20.10
N GLU A 127 14.02 5.91 -21.33
CA GLU A 127 13.91 5.06 -22.53
C GLU A 127 15.20 4.25 -22.75
N ALA A 128 16.37 4.88 -22.60
CA ALA A 128 17.66 4.21 -22.70
C ALA A 128 17.88 3.17 -21.57
N GLU A 129 17.35 3.42 -20.37
CA GLU A 129 17.39 2.43 -19.29
C GLU A 129 16.45 1.25 -19.55
N ILE A 130 15.24 1.51 -20.06
CA ILE A 130 14.29 0.49 -20.49
C ILE A 130 14.91 -0.40 -21.57
N ASP A 131 15.49 0.20 -22.62
CA ASP A 131 16.18 -0.52 -23.69
C ASP A 131 17.31 -1.39 -23.16
N LYS A 132 18.12 -0.86 -22.24
CA LYS A 132 19.23 -1.60 -21.60
C LYS A 132 18.72 -2.76 -20.74
N LEU A 133 17.62 -2.58 -20.02
CA LEU A 133 16.99 -3.64 -19.23
C LEU A 133 16.38 -4.71 -20.13
N GLU A 134 15.78 -4.33 -21.25
CA GLU A 134 15.25 -5.27 -22.25
C GLU A 134 16.36 -6.07 -22.92
N GLU A 135 17.48 -5.42 -23.28
CA GLU A 135 18.68 -6.10 -23.80
C GLU A 135 19.24 -7.08 -22.77
N ARG A 136 19.36 -6.66 -21.50
CA ARG A 136 19.82 -7.52 -20.41
C ARG A 136 18.89 -8.71 -20.20
N ALA A 137 17.58 -8.49 -20.22
CA ALA A 137 16.59 -9.57 -20.09
C ALA A 137 16.68 -10.55 -21.27
N SER A 138 16.86 -10.05 -22.49
CA SER A 138 17.04 -10.87 -23.68
C SER A 138 18.34 -11.68 -23.64
N SER A 139 19.44 -11.08 -23.19
CA SER A 139 20.71 -11.77 -23.00
C SER A 139 20.61 -12.88 -21.95
N LEU A 140 19.96 -12.62 -20.81
CA LEU A 140 19.73 -13.61 -19.77
C LEU A 140 18.84 -14.77 -20.25
N ARG A 141 17.78 -14.49 -21.02
CA ARG A 141 16.93 -15.54 -21.62
C ARG A 141 17.73 -16.44 -22.57
N ARG A 142 18.60 -15.86 -23.40
CA ARG A 142 19.49 -16.59 -24.30
C ARG A 142 20.50 -17.45 -23.55
N GLU A 143 21.13 -16.91 -22.52
CA GLU A 143 22.08 -17.64 -21.67
C GLU A 143 21.39 -18.81 -20.95
N LEU A 144 20.20 -18.59 -20.40
CA LEU A 144 19.39 -19.63 -19.77
C LEU A 144 19.06 -20.76 -20.75
N ALA A 145 18.64 -20.43 -21.97
CA ALA A 145 18.36 -21.42 -23.01
C ALA A 145 19.62 -22.22 -23.40
N ASN A 146 20.77 -21.56 -23.53
CA ASN A 146 22.04 -22.21 -23.84
C ASN A 146 22.48 -23.17 -22.71
N LYS A 147 22.40 -22.75 -21.45
CA LYS A 147 22.71 -23.61 -20.30
C LYS A 147 21.76 -24.81 -20.22
N ASN A 148 20.47 -24.61 -20.51
CA ASN A 148 19.50 -25.70 -20.53
C ASN A 148 19.83 -26.74 -21.61
N LEU A 149 20.24 -26.30 -22.81
CA LEU A 149 20.71 -27.18 -23.88
C LEU A 149 21.97 -27.96 -23.48
N HIS A 150 22.91 -27.31 -22.79
CA HIS A 150 24.11 -27.99 -22.29
C HIS A 150 23.76 -29.06 -21.25
N LEU A 151 22.86 -28.76 -20.30
CA LEU A 151 22.37 -29.74 -19.33
C LEU A 151 21.67 -30.92 -20.00
N LYS A 152 20.83 -30.67 -21.02
CA LYS A 152 20.19 -31.74 -21.83
C LYS A 152 21.23 -32.68 -22.43
N THR A 153 22.29 -32.12 -23.01
CA THR A 153 23.38 -32.89 -23.62
C THR A 153 24.10 -33.76 -22.59
N LEU A 154 24.45 -33.19 -21.43
CA LEU A 154 25.08 -33.94 -20.33
C LEU A 154 24.18 -35.07 -19.81
N ILE A 155 22.87 -34.82 -19.70
CA ILE A 155 21.88 -35.83 -19.29
C ILE A 155 21.81 -36.96 -20.33
N ASP A 156 21.82 -36.65 -21.62
CA ASP A 156 21.76 -37.65 -22.67
C ASP A 156 23.07 -38.47 -22.72
N GLN A 157 24.24 -37.85 -22.59
CA GLN A 157 25.52 -38.55 -22.45
C GLN A 157 25.57 -39.48 -21.23
N LEU A 158 25.02 -39.04 -20.09
CA LEU A 158 24.95 -39.89 -18.90
C LEU A 158 24.01 -41.09 -19.12
N ARG A 159 22.87 -40.88 -19.81
CA ARG A 159 21.93 -41.95 -20.16
C ARG A 159 22.57 -42.97 -21.10
N ASP A 160 23.32 -42.51 -22.09
CA ASP A 160 24.07 -43.39 -23.01
C ASP A 160 25.11 -44.21 -22.24
N LEU A 161 25.88 -43.56 -21.36
CA LEU A 161 26.85 -44.26 -20.51
C LEU A 161 26.20 -45.31 -19.59
N ILE A 162 25.06 -44.99 -18.97
CA ILE A 162 24.30 -45.95 -18.16
C ILE A 162 23.81 -47.12 -19.01
N THR A 163 23.37 -46.85 -20.24
CA THR A 163 22.92 -47.88 -21.19
C THR A 163 24.07 -48.80 -21.54
N ASP A 164 25.23 -48.25 -21.90
CA ASP A 164 26.43 -49.01 -22.21
C ASP A 164 26.87 -49.88 -21.03
N ILE A 165 26.97 -49.32 -19.81
CA ILE A 165 27.29 -50.10 -18.60
C ILE A 165 26.29 -51.24 -18.38
N SER A 166 25.01 -50.99 -18.63
CA SER A 166 23.96 -52.02 -18.49
C SER A 166 24.13 -53.15 -19.50
N THR A 167 24.66 -52.89 -20.70
CA THR A 167 24.99 -53.95 -21.68
C THR A 167 26.11 -54.86 -21.16
N TRP A 168 27.10 -54.31 -20.47
CA TRP A 168 28.21 -55.09 -19.88
C TRP A 168 27.80 -55.88 -18.63
N GLN A 169 26.73 -55.45 -17.94
CA GLN A 169 26.18 -56.15 -16.77
C GLN A 169 25.18 -57.24 -17.14
N SER A 170 24.73 -57.33 -18.39
CA SER A 170 23.85 -58.40 -18.84
C SER A 170 24.64 -59.72 -18.84
N PRO A 171 24.29 -60.71 -17.99
CA PRO A 171 25.00 -61.98 -17.96
C PRO A 171 24.88 -62.61 -19.35
N PHE A 172 26.01 -62.87 -20.01
CA PHE A 172 26.02 -63.77 -21.16
C PHE A 172 25.43 -65.10 -20.66
N SER A 173 24.20 -65.39 -21.08
CA SER A 173 23.60 -66.70 -20.90
C SER A 173 24.39 -67.66 -21.79
N THR A 174 25.40 -68.30 -21.20
CA THR A 174 25.88 -69.60 -21.65
C THR A 174 25.33 -70.66 -20.73
#